data_AF-A0A8T5FA79-F1
#
_entry.id   AF-A0A8T5FA79-F1
#
_cell.length_a   1.000
_cell.length_b   1.000
_cell.length_c   1.000
_cell.angle_alpha   90.00
_cell.angle_beta   90.00
_cell.angle_gamma   90.00
#
_symmetry.space_group_name_H-M   'P 1'
#
loop_
_entity.id
_entity.type
_entity.pdbx_description
1 polymer ?
#
loop_
_entity_poly.entity_id
_entity_poly.type
_entity_poly.pdbx_seq_one_letter_code
_entity_poly.pdbx_strand_id
1 'polypeptide(L)'
;MSDNLSVKILELIIKNIGDTARLNHILESIQKNKTIYNSDQKYVESLLPKLSEKNKVNSEDNTNEELSKESTMKEDEKDVSNVQLKRSLDEAIKKIEKLEEKSMVEEKTPSKDLEKSLNIATKKIDSLENKAKDQAYREQFYKSTGTTLVLSLVLGLFGLLGLGHMYIGKESKGWRLLVIGLVLIVVGIFLWSMGGIGIILIIVYYALWVYQFSNSWNLCKQNNEYIKTTGRSLW
;
A
#
# COMPACT_ATOMS: atom_id res chain seq x y z
N MET A 1 -3.08 30.45 -16.71
CA MET A 1 -2.36 30.48 -15.41
C MET A 1 -2.36 29.11 -14.72
N SER A 2 -3.41 28.29 -14.89
CA SER A 2 -3.52 26.90 -14.42
C SER A 2 -2.48 25.94 -15.01
N ASP A 3 -2.08 26.16 -16.26
CA ASP A 3 -1.31 25.17 -17.03
C ASP A 3 0.16 25.09 -16.60
N ASN A 4 0.70 26.17 -16.03
CA ASN A 4 2.05 26.16 -15.46
C ASN A 4 2.10 25.41 -14.12
N LEU A 5 0.98 25.42 -13.37
CA LEU A 5 0.87 24.76 -12.07
C LEU A 5 0.71 23.24 -12.23
N SER A 6 -0.07 22.79 -13.22
CA SER A 6 -0.25 21.36 -13.52
C SER A 6 1.07 20.70 -13.95
N VAL A 7 1.87 21.37 -14.78
CA VAL A 7 3.22 20.89 -15.18
C VAL A 7 4.14 20.74 -13.98
N LYS A 8 4.16 21.72 -13.06
CA LYS A 8 4.97 21.66 -11.83
C LYS A 8 4.53 20.54 -10.88
N ILE A 9 3.22 20.29 -10.76
CA ILE A 9 2.69 19.20 -9.95
C ILE A 9 3.07 17.85 -10.54
N LEU A 10 3.01 17.71 -11.87
CA LEU A 10 3.44 16.50 -12.57
C LEU A 10 4.93 16.23 -12.38
N GLU A 11 5.75 17.29 -12.36
CA GLU A 11 7.19 17.19 -12.05
C GLU A 11 7.46 16.73 -10.61
N LEU A 12 6.68 17.21 -9.63
CA LEU A 12 6.75 16.76 -8.23
C LEU A 12 6.40 15.26 -8.10
N ILE A 13 5.39 14.79 -8.86
CA ILE A 13 4.99 13.38 -8.88
C ILE A 13 6.11 12.51 -9.48
N ILE A 14 6.69 12.92 -10.63
CA ILE A 14 7.79 12.19 -11.27
C ILE A 14 9.02 12.09 -10.36
N LYS A 15 9.36 13.17 -9.65
CA LYS A 15 10.53 13.23 -8.77
C LYS A 15 10.29 12.64 -7.38
N ASN A 16 9.08 12.11 -7.13
CA ASN A 16 8.62 11.55 -5.87
C ASN A 16 8.82 12.52 -4.68
N ILE A 17 8.45 13.78 -4.87
CA ILE A 17 8.60 14.84 -3.86
C ILE A 17 7.21 15.16 -3.29
N GLY A 18 6.93 14.64 -2.09
CA GLY A 18 5.67 14.83 -1.37
C GLY A 18 4.77 13.60 -1.42
N ASP A 19 3.48 13.81 -1.12
CA ASP A 19 2.45 12.79 -1.10
C ASP A 19 1.81 12.69 -2.49
N THR A 20 2.15 11.61 -3.21
CA THR A 20 1.72 11.37 -4.59
C THR A 20 0.20 11.23 -4.72
N ALA A 21 -0.47 10.64 -3.72
CA ALA A 21 -1.92 10.52 -3.71
C ALA A 21 -2.59 11.89 -3.59
N ARG A 22 -2.07 12.75 -2.71
CA ARG A 22 -2.54 14.12 -2.55
C ARG A 22 -2.26 14.97 -3.79
N LEU A 23 -1.07 14.87 -4.39
CA LEU A 23 -0.70 15.57 -5.63
C LEU A 23 -1.60 15.17 -6.81
N ASN A 24 -1.92 13.87 -6.95
CA ASN A 24 -2.83 13.37 -7.98
C ASN A 24 -4.26 13.94 -7.81
N HIS A 25 -4.76 14.00 -6.58
CA HIS A 25 -6.07 14.59 -6.30
C HIS A 25 -6.12 16.09 -6.62
N ILE A 26 -5.03 16.82 -6.38
CA ILE A 26 -4.91 18.25 -6.73
C ILE A 26 -4.85 18.41 -8.26
N LEU A 27 -4.08 17.58 -8.97
CA LEU A 27 -4.00 17.58 -10.42
C LEU A 27 -5.37 17.32 -11.07
N GLU A 28 -6.09 16.32 -10.57
CA GLU A 28 -7.44 15.98 -11.03
C GLU A 28 -8.44 17.13 -10.79
N SER A 29 -8.33 17.82 -9.66
CA SER A 29 -9.16 18.98 -9.34
C SER A 29 -8.90 20.15 -10.28
N ILE A 30 -7.64 20.39 -10.66
CA ILE A 30 -7.25 21.41 -11.63
C ILE A 30 -7.76 21.07 -13.03
N GLN A 31 -7.63 19.81 -13.47
CA GLN A 31 -8.12 19.33 -14.78
C GLN A 31 -9.64 19.44 -14.92
N LYS A 32 -10.38 19.26 -13.81
CA LYS A 32 -11.83 19.45 -13.75
C LYS A 32 -12.26 20.92 -13.62
N ASN A 33 -11.33 21.87 -13.79
CA ASN A 33 -11.53 23.31 -13.67
C ASN A 33 -12.17 23.75 -12.34
N LYS A 34 -11.86 23.01 -11.25
CA LYS A 34 -12.38 23.26 -9.91
C LYS A 34 -11.37 24.09 -9.10
N THR A 35 -11.87 25.00 -8.26
CA THR A 35 -11.02 25.80 -7.37
C THR A 35 -10.32 24.91 -6.35
N ILE A 36 -8.99 24.97 -6.30
CA ILE A 36 -8.15 24.23 -5.36
C ILE A 36 -8.32 24.82 -3.95
N TYR A 37 -8.32 23.98 -2.91
CA TYR A 37 -8.37 24.46 -1.52
C TYR A 37 -7.10 25.24 -1.13
N ASN A 38 -7.24 26.26 -0.28
CA ASN A 38 -6.10 27.04 0.24
C ASN A 38 -5.05 26.19 0.95
N SER A 39 -5.46 25.06 1.58
CA SER A 39 -4.55 24.09 2.19
C SER A 39 -3.69 23.36 1.17
N ASP A 40 -4.25 23.06 0.01
CA ASP A 40 -3.58 22.32 -1.06
C ASP A 40 -2.68 23.23 -1.90
N GLN A 41 -3.05 24.50 -2.04
CA GLN A 41 -2.16 25.53 -2.61
C GLN A 41 -0.90 25.71 -1.75
N LYS A 42 -1.07 25.93 -0.44
CA LYS A 42 0.06 26.03 0.51
C LYS A 42 0.93 24.77 0.53
N TYR A 43 0.31 23.60 0.38
CA TYR A 43 1.01 22.34 0.29
C TYR A 43 1.93 22.30 -0.93
N VAL A 44 1.42 22.59 -2.13
CA VAL A 44 2.22 22.63 -3.36
C VAL A 44 3.31 23.70 -3.27
N GLU A 45 3.00 24.88 -2.75
CA GLU A 45 3.96 25.98 -2.55
C GLU A 45 5.12 25.58 -1.64
N SER A 46 4.89 24.75 -0.62
CA SER A 46 5.95 24.23 0.25
C SER A 46 6.87 23.19 -0.42
N LEU A 47 6.41 22.58 -1.52
CA LEU A 47 7.17 21.56 -2.26
C LEU A 47 7.96 22.15 -3.43
N LEU A 48 7.57 23.31 -3.95
CA LEU A 48 8.28 24.01 -5.03
C LEU A 48 9.75 24.36 -4.69
N PRO A 49 10.10 24.82 -3.46
CA PRO A 49 11.49 25.06 -3.08
C PRO A 49 12.34 23.77 -3.10
N LYS A 50 11.76 22.65 -2.65
CA LYS A 50 12.42 21.33 -2.62
C LYS A 50 12.71 20.79 -4.02
N LEU A 51 11.84 21.13 -4.98
CA LEU A 51 12.05 20.84 -6.40
C LEU A 51 13.27 21.61 -6.95
N SER A 52 13.47 22.86 -6.51
CA SER A 52 14.62 23.67 -6.92
C SER A 52 15.93 23.25 -6.28
N GLU A 53 15.93 22.83 -5.01
CA GLU A 53 17.13 22.31 -4.34
C GLU A 53 17.61 21.00 -4.96
N LYS A 54 16.69 20.08 -5.27
CA LYS A 54 17.02 18.81 -5.93
C LYS A 54 17.55 19.00 -7.37
N ASN A 55 17.18 20.10 -8.03
CA ASN A 55 17.74 20.48 -9.34
C ASN A 55 19.16 21.07 -9.24
N LYS A 56 19.56 21.66 -8.09
CA LYS A 56 20.95 22.11 -7.87
C LYS A 56 21.89 20.94 -7.55
N VAL A 57 21.40 19.93 -6.83
CA VAL A 57 22.20 18.75 -6.43
C VAL A 57 22.53 17.84 -7.63
N ASN A 58 21.79 17.90 -8.74
CA ASN A 58 22.05 17.07 -9.92
C ASN A 58 23.15 17.61 -10.86
N SER A 59 23.86 18.69 -10.51
CA SER A 59 24.92 19.27 -11.35
C SER A 59 26.33 19.15 -10.77
N GLU A 60 26.49 18.75 -9.50
CA GLU A 60 27.80 18.61 -8.87
C GLU A 60 27.83 17.34 -8.00
N ASP A 61 28.96 16.64 -8.09
CA ASP A 61 29.38 15.44 -7.35
C ASP A 61 28.83 14.06 -7.75
N ASN A 62 29.53 13.52 -8.77
CA ASN A 62 30.16 12.20 -8.62
C ASN A 62 31.12 12.22 -7.43
N THR A 63 31.26 11.07 -6.75
CA THR A 63 32.39 10.63 -5.88
C THR A 63 32.01 10.40 -4.40
N ASN A 64 31.91 9.10 -4.07
CA ASN A 64 32.11 8.40 -2.78
C ASN A 64 30.97 8.47 -1.74
N GLU A 65 30.25 7.36 -1.48
CA GLU A 65 30.59 6.26 -0.52
C GLU A 65 31.00 6.83 0.86
N GLU A 66 30.41 6.48 2.00
CA GLU A 66 29.87 5.20 2.43
C GLU A 66 29.18 5.42 3.80
N LEU A 67 27.97 4.90 4.03
CA LEU A 67 27.62 4.26 5.30
C LEU A 67 26.44 3.29 5.09
N SER A 68 26.81 2.15 4.53
CA SER A 68 26.07 0.89 4.51
C SER A 68 26.15 0.27 5.94
N LYS A 69 25.31 -0.61 6.49
CA LYS A 69 24.32 -1.62 6.07
C LYS A 69 23.37 -1.79 7.28
N GLU A 70 22.06 -2.01 7.13
CA GLU A 70 21.51 -3.35 7.03
C GLU A 70 20.11 -3.29 6.39
N SER A 71 20.08 -3.44 5.07
CA SER A 71 19.00 -4.09 4.33
C SER A 71 19.20 -5.63 4.46
N THR A 72 18.26 -6.54 4.20
CA THR A 72 17.46 -6.65 2.98
C THR A 72 16.59 -7.91 3.09
N MET A 73 15.35 -7.86 2.60
CA MET A 73 14.84 -8.81 1.59
C MET A 73 13.40 -8.44 1.27
N LYS A 74 13.18 -7.80 0.12
CA LYS A 74 11.97 -7.82 -0.74
C LYS A 74 11.97 -6.65 -1.73
N GLU A 75 13.03 -6.50 -2.50
CA GLU A 75 13.03 -5.67 -3.71
C GLU A 75 13.70 -6.51 -4.77
N ASP A 76 12.91 -7.07 -5.69
CA ASP A 76 13.39 -7.60 -6.97
C ASP A 76 12.23 -7.93 -7.94
N GLU A 77 10.97 -8.02 -7.48
CA GLU A 77 9.86 -8.44 -8.37
C GLU A 77 8.87 -7.30 -8.75
N LYS A 78 8.84 -6.19 -7.99
CA LYS A 78 7.84 -5.12 -8.21
C LYS A 78 8.16 -4.17 -9.37
N ASP A 79 9.41 -4.09 -9.80
CA ASP A 79 9.83 -3.17 -10.85
C ASP A 79 9.58 -3.74 -12.26
N VAL A 80 9.68 -5.06 -12.42
CA VAL A 80 9.56 -5.74 -13.73
C VAL A 80 8.14 -5.68 -14.30
N SER A 81 7.10 -5.75 -13.46
CA SER A 81 5.71 -5.73 -13.90
C SER A 81 5.25 -4.33 -14.35
N ASN A 82 5.62 -3.28 -13.61
CA ASN A 82 5.31 -1.89 -13.98
C ASN A 82 6.07 -1.44 -15.24
N VAL A 83 7.30 -1.94 -15.44
CA VAL A 83 8.10 -1.67 -16.65
C VAL A 83 7.52 -2.35 -17.89
N GLN A 84 7.04 -3.60 -17.79
CA GLN A 84 6.35 -4.27 -18.90
C GLN A 84 5.05 -3.58 -19.27
N LEU A 85 4.30 -3.10 -18.27
CA LEU A 85 3.02 -2.41 -18.48
C LEU A 85 3.24 -1.06 -19.19
N LYS A 86 4.23 -0.28 -18.74
CA LYS A 86 4.67 0.96 -19.41
C LYS A 86 5.08 0.72 -20.85
N ARG A 87 5.91 -0.30 -21.12
CA ARG A 87 6.33 -0.66 -22.49
C ARG A 87 5.17 -1.03 -23.40
N SER A 88 4.21 -1.82 -22.90
CA SER A 88 3.04 -2.21 -23.69
C SER A 88 2.10 -1.03 -24.00
N LEU A 89 2.06 -0.05 -23.11
CA LEU A 89 1.27 1.18 -23.28
C LEU A 89 1.96 2.13 -24.30
N ASP A 90 3.27 2.30 -24.19
CA ASP A 90 4.08 3.08 -25.13
C ASP A 90 4.01 2.50 -26.55
N GLU A 91 4.03 1.18 -26.68
CA GLU A 91 3.90 0.49 -27.97
C GLU A 91 2.50 0.67 -28.59
N ALA A 92 1.45 0.67 -27.76
CA ALA A 92 0.09 0.94 -28.21
C ALA A 92 -0.10 2.39 -28.68
N ILE A 93 0.43 3.37 -27.93
CA ILE A 93 0.39 4.80 -28.28
C ILE A 93 1.12 5.05 -29.61
N LYS A 94 2.32 4.50 -29.76
CA LYS A 94 3.11 4.64 -30.99
C LYS A 94 2.42 4.03 -32.22
N LYS A 95 1.61 2.99 -32.02
CA LYS A 95 0.83 2.36 -33.09
C LYS A 95 -0.38 3.21 -33.49
N ILE A 96 -1.01 3.90 -32.54
CA ILE A 96 -2.11 4.84 -32.78
C ILE A 96 -1.61 6.07 -33.54
N GLU A 97 -0.50 6.66 -33.12
CA GLU A 97 0.12 7.81 -33.78
C GLU A 97 0.52 7.49 -35.24
N LYS A 98 1.05 6.28 -35.48
CA LYS A 98 1.39 5.80 -36.84
C LYS A 98 0.18 5.51 -37.73
N LEU A 99 -1.00 5.26 -37.13
CA LEU A 99 -2.26 5.11 -37.85
C LEU A 99 -2.88 6.48 -38.16
N GLU A 100 -2.69 7.45 -37.26
CA GLU A 100 -3.13 8.83 -37.41
C GLU A 100 -2.32 9.53 -38.52
N GLU A 101 -0.99 9.35 -38.56
CA GLU A 101 -0.11 9.86 -39.64
C GLU A 101 -0.46 9.25 -41.02
N LYS A 102 -0.87 7.99 -41.06
CA LYS A 102 -1.33 7.32 -42.28
C LYS A 102 -2.71 7.76 -42.77
N SER A 103 -3.50 8.43 -41.92
CA SER A 103 -4.88 8.83 -42.21
C SER A 103 -5.02 10.24 -42.79
N MET A 104 -3.92 10.96 -42.99
CA MET A 104 -3.95 12.33 -43.53
C MET A 104 -4.07 12.39 -45.07
N VAL A 105 -4.27 11.25 -45.74
CA VAL A 105 -4.66 11.17 -47.15
C VAL A 105 -5.80 10.15 -47.25
N GLU A 106 -6.94 10.60 -47.79
CA GLU A 106 -8.15 9.84 -48.13
C GLU A 106 -9.27 9.77 -47.08
N GLU A 107 -10.26 10.63 -47.32
CA GLU A 107 -11.57 10.65 -46.69
C GLU A 107 -12.39 9.41 -47.10
N LYS A 108 -12.80 8.57 -46.13
CA LYS A 108 -14.20 8.14 -45.89
C LYS A 108 -14.32 6.87 -45.04
N THR A 109 -15.24 6.95 -44.07
CA THR A 109 -15.94 5.88 -43.33
C THR A 109 -15.09 4.96 -42.43
N PRO A 110 -15.34 4.92 -41.10
CA PRO A 110 -14.61 4.03 -40.21
C PRO A 110 -14.91 2.58 -40.59
N SER A 111 -13.85 1.86 -40.99
CA SER A 111 -13.94 0.45 -41.34
C SER A 111 -14.38 -0.35 -40.12
N LYS A 112 -15.29 -1.32 -40.32
CA LYS A 112 -15.76 -2.26 -39.28
C LYS A 112 -14.60 -2.97 -38.56
N ASP A 113 -13.45 -3.06 -39.21
CA ASP A 113 -12.22 -3.61 -38.65
C ASP A 113 -11.55 -2.70 -37.62
N LEU A 114 -11.65 -1.37 -37.78
CA LEU A 114 -11.16 -0.41 -36.80
C LEU A 114 -12.03 -0.42 -35.54
N GLU A 115 -13.36 -0.45 -35.66
CA GLU A 115 -14.28 -0.58 -34.52
C GLU A 115 -14.07 -1.90 -33.76
N LYS A 116 -13.85 -2.99 -34.49
CA LYS A 116 -13.51 -4.28 -33.89
C LYS A 116 -12.19 -4.22 -33.13
N SER A 117 -11.18 -3.55 -33.68
CA SER A 117 -9.88 -3.36 -33.01
C SER A 117 -10.00 -2.47 -31.76
N LEU A 118 -10.83 -1.44 -31.81
CA LEU A 118 -11.10 -0.53 -30.69
C LEU A 118 -11.80 -1.28 -29.55
N ASN A 119 -12.82 -2.08 -29.84
CA ASN A 119 -13.55 -2.90 -28.86
C ASN A 119 -12.68 -3.97 -28.19
N ILE A 120 -11.71 -4.52 -28.92
CA ILE A 120 -10.72 -5.45 -28.36
C ILE A 120 -9.74 -4.71 -27.46
N ALA A 121 -9.33 -3.49 -27.83
CA ALA A 121 -8.44 -2.66 -27.04
C ALA A 121 -9.11 -2.19 -25.73
N THR A 122 -10.34 -1.67 -25.78
CA THR A 122 -11.10 -1.27 -24.58
C THR A 122 -11.33 -2.44 -23.63
N LYS A 123 -11.74 -3.61 -24.15
CA LYS A 123 -11.91 -4.80 -23.30
C LYS A 123 -10.62 -5.26 -22.63
N LYS A 124 -9.47 -5.10 -23.29
CA LYS A 124 -8.16 -5.36 -22.68
C LYS A 124 -7.85 -4.34 -21.59
N ILE A 125 -8.08 -3.05 -21.83
CA ILE A 125 -7.89 -1.98 -20.84
C ILE A 125 -8.73 -2.24 -19.60
N ASP A 126 -10.02 -2.57 -19.75
CA ASP A 126 -10.91 -2.91 -18.63
C ASP A 126 -10.38 -4.14 -17.86
N SER A 127 -9.87 -5.15 -18.55
CA SER A 127 -9.30 -6.34 -17.91
C SER A 127 -8.01 -6.04 -17.15
N LEU A 128 -7.21 -5.08 -17.62
CA LEU A 128 -5.98 -4.63 -16.97
C LEU A 128 -6.28 -3.76 -15.77
N GLU A 129 -7.27 -2.85 -15.87
CA GLU A 129 -7.72 -2.02 -14.75
C GLU A 129 -8.29 -2.90 -13.62
N ASN A 130 -9.11 -3.89 -13.94
CA ASN A 130 -9.65 -4.82 -12.96
C ASN A 130 -8.54 -5.66 -12.30
N LYS A 131 -7.55 -6.14 -13.06
CA LYS A 131 -6.37 -6.82 -12.51
C LYS A 131 -5.55 -5.92 -11.59
N ALA A 132 -5.37 -4.65 -11.97
CA ALA A 132 -4.64 -3.67 -11.16
C ALA A 132 -5.38 -3.38 -9.84
N LYS A 133 -6.71 -3.25 -9.88
CA LYS A 133 -7.55 -3.12 -8.67
C LYS A 133 -7.46 -4.36 -7.78
N ASP A 134 -7.55 -5.56 -8.36
CA ASP A 134 -7.40 -6.82 -7.62
C ASP A 134 -6.00 -6.97 -7.00
N GLN A 135 -4.97 -6.48 -7.68
CA GLN A 135 -3.60 -6.49 -7.18
C GLN A 135 -3.42 -5.47 -6.04
N ALA A 136 -3.94 -4.26 -6.20
CA ALA A 136 -3.92 -3.23 -5.15
C ALA A 136 -4.69 -3.68 -3.89
N TYR A 137 -5.84 -4.34 -4.07
CA TYR A 137 -6.57 -4.97 -2.98
C TYR A 137 -5.70 -6.05 -2.30
N ARG A 138 -5.11 -6.98 -3.07
CA ARG A 138 -4.21 -8.00 -2.49
C ARG A 138 -3.06 -7.40 -1.68
N GLU A 139 -2.42 -6.33 -2.14
CA GLU A 139 -1.34 -5.67 -1.39
C GLU A 139 -1.84 -5.03 -0.08
N GLN A 140 -3.06 -4.50 -0.08
CA GLN A 140 -3.66 -3.91 1.13
C GLN A 140 -4.05 -4.97 2.18
N PHE A 141 -4.44 -6.17 1.75
CA PHE A 141 -4.89 -7.24 2.64
C PHE A 141 -3.80 -8.28 2.97
N TYR A 142 -2.69 -8.29 2.23
CA TYR A 142 -1.55 -9.17 2.49
C TYR A 142 -0.76 -8.68 3.71
N LYS A 143 -1.08 -9.26 4.87
CA LYS A 143 -0.46 -8.89 6.15
C LYS A 143 0.82 -9.67 6.37
N SER A 144 1.86 -8.98 6.86
CA SER A 144 3.12 -9.65 7.16
C SER A 144 3.01 -10.49 8.43
N THR A 145 3.39 -11.77 8.31
CA THR A 145 3.41 -12.72 9.43
C THR A 145 4.32 -12.23 10.55
N GLY A 146 5.44 -11.57 10.20
CA GLY A 146 6.38 -10.99 11.16
C GLY A 146 5.77 -9.90 12.05
N THR A 147 5.03 -8.94 11.48
CA THR A 147 4.41 -7.87 12.29
C THR A 147 3.34 -8.43 13.22
N THR A 148 2.54 -9.39 12.76
CA THR A 148 1.57 -10.09 13.61
C THR A 148 2.24 -10.78 14.79
N LEU A 149 3.36 -11.47 14.53
CA LEU A 149 4.13 -12.16 15.55
C LEU A 149 4.72 -11.18 16.56
N VAL A 150 5.37 -10.12 16.08
CA VAL A 150 5.98 -9.10 16.93
C VAL A 150 4.92 -8.40 17.77
N LEU A 151 3.76 -8.04 17.20
CA LEU A 151 2.64 -7.49 17.94
C LEU A 151 2.16 -8.45 19.03
N SER A 152 1.88 -9.71 18.70
CA SER A 152 1.38 -10.68 19.69
C SER A 152 2.40 -10.97 20.80
N LEU A 153 3.69 -11.00 20.45
CA LEU A 153 4.76 -11.30 21.38
C LEU A 153 5.00 -10.12 22.33
N VAL A 154 5.25 -8.93 21.78
CA VAL A 154 5.61 -7.73 22.56
C VAL A 154 4.43 -7.26 23.37
N LEU A 155 3.25 -7.09 22.76
CA LEU A 155 2.08 -6.54 23.45
C LEU A 155 1.48 -7.53 24.46
N GLY A 156 1.59 -8.83 24.19
CA GLY A 156 1.16 -9.86 25.13
C GLY A 156 2.01 -9.92 26.39
N LEU A 157 3.28 -9.48 26.35
CA LEU A 157 4.09 -9.30 27.56
C LEU A 157 3.55 -8.19 28.47
N PHE A 158 2.99 -7.12 27.87
CA PHE A 158 2.44 -5.96 28.58
C PHE A 158 0.96 -6.11 28.96
N GLY A 159 0.40 -7.32 28.87
CA GLY A 159 -0.99 -7.54 29.28
C GLY A 159 -2.04 -7.30 28.19
N LEU A 160 -1.62 -6.90 27.01
CA LEU A 160 -2.52 -6.62 25.88
C LEU A 160 -2.68 -7.86 25.01
N LEU A 161 -3.20 -8.93 25.62
CA LEU A 161 -3.56 -10.13 24.88
C LEU A 161 -4.61 -9.77 23.80
N GLY A 162 -4.47 -10.32 22.60
CA GLY A 162 -5.49 -10.25 21.55
C GLY A 162 -5.25 -9.22 20.45
N LEU A 163 -4.27 -8.33 20.60
CA LEU A 163 -3.90 -7.36 19.54
C LEU A 163 -3.39 -8.04 18.25
N GLY A 164 -2.72 -9.19 18.36
CA GLY A 164 -2.33 -9.98 17.20
C GLY A 164 -3.53 -10.54 16.41
N HIS A 165 -4.62 -10.91 17.09
CA HIS A 165 -5.86 -11.34 16.45
C HIS A 165 -6.65 -10.18 15.81
N MET A 166 -6.59 -9.00 16.44
CA MET A 166 -7.19 -7.78 15.91
C MET A 166 -6.47 -7.31 14.64
N TYR A 167 -5.13 -7.39 14.63
CA TYR A 167 -4.34 -7.07 13.44
C TYR A 167 -4.70 -7.94 12.25
N ILE A 168 -5.03 -9.21 12.48
CA ILE A 168 -5.44 -10.11 11.41
C ILE A 168 -6.75 -9.66 10.78
N GLY A 169 -7.72 -9.15 11.55
CA GLY A 169 -9.06 -8.73 11.09
C GLY A 169 -10.20 -9.60 11.65
N LYS A 170 -9.89 -10.52 12.56
CA LYS A 170 -10.88 -11.36 13.24
C LYS A 170 -11.33 -10.71 14.55
N GLU A 171 -12.05 -9.60 14.41
CA GLU A 171 -12.38 -8.67 15.51
C GLU A 171 -13.08 -9.35 16.69
N SER A 172 -13.96 -10.33 16.42
CA SER A 172 -14.76 -10.99 17.45
C SER A 172 -13.99 -11.92 18.39
N LYS A 173 -12.84 -12.45 17.98
CA LYS A 173 -12.00 -13.32 18.83
C LYS A 173 -10.91 -12.54 19.55
N GLY A 174 -10.40 -11.48 18.92
CA GLY A 174 -9.42 -10.58 19.52
C GLY A 174 -9.96 -9.89 20.77
N TRP A 175 -11.16 -9.29 20.69
CA TRP A 175 -11.75 -8.57 21.82
C TRP A 175 -12.01 -9.45 23.04
N ARG A 176 -12.45 -10.70 22.84
CA ARG A 176 -12.68 -11.64 23.94
C ARG A 176 -11.40 -11.93 24.73
N LEU A 177 -10.29 -12.13 24.02
CA LEU A 177 -8.99 -12.39 24.63
C LEU A 177 -8.41 -11.14 25.31
N LEU A 178 -8.70 -9.95 24.78
CA LEU A 178 -8.28 -8.69 25.38
C LEU A 178 -8.99 -8.42 26.72
N VAL A 179 -10.31 -8.60 26.75
CA VAL A 179 -11.09 -8.43 27.98
C VAL A 179 -10.68 -9.46 29.03
N ILE A 180 -10.49 -10.72 28.63
CA ILE A 180 -9.99 -11.77 29.54
C ILE A 180 -8.60 -11.45 30.08
N GLY A 181 -7.69 -10.96 29.23
CA GLY A 181 -6.34 -10.57 29.66
C GLY A 181 -6.36 -9.44 30.69
N LEU A 182 -7.17 -8.40 30.45
CA LEU A 182 -7.32 -7.28 31.37
C LEU A 182 -7.86 -7.72 32.74
N VAL A 183 -8.91 -8.56 32.75
CA VAL A 183 -9.50 -9.09 33.99
C VAL A 183 -8.48 -9.94 34.75
N LEU A 184 -7.72 -10.79 34.07
CA LEU A 184 -6.69 -11.62 34.70
C LEU A 184 -5.60 -10.79 35.37
N ILE A 185 -5.20 -9.66 34.78
CA ILE A 185 -4.21 -8.75 35.35
C ILE A 185 -4.72 -8.10 36.62
N VAL A 186 -5.95 -7.55 36.59
CA VAL A 186 -6.55 -6.90 37.75
C VAL A 186 -6.71 -7.88 38.92
N VAL A 187 -7.25 -9.08 38.64
CA VAL A 187 -7.40 -10.14 39.64
C VAL A 187 -6.04 -10.66 40.12
N GLY A 188 -5.07 -10.79 39.23
CA GLY A 188 -3.71 -11.21 39.56
C GLY A 188 -3.00 -10.24 40.50
N ILE A 189 -3.09 -8.94 40.25
CA ILE A 189 -2.52 -7.89 41.11
C ILE A 189 -3.19 -7.92 42.49
N PHE A 190 -4.52 -8.04 42.53
CA PHE A 190 -5.28 -8.12 43.78
C PHE A 190 -4.88 -9.34 44.62
N LEU A 191 -4.80 -10.52 44.01
CA LEU A 191 -4.42 -11.77 44.70
C LEU A 191 -2.95 -11.82 45.08
N TRP A 192 -2.05 -11.18 44.32
CA TRP A 192 -0.68 -10.98 44.74
C TRP A 192 -0.64 -10.17 46.04
N SER A 193 -1.39 -9.06 46.10
CA SER A 193 -1.45 -8.18 47.26
C SER A 193 -2.01 -8.84 48.53
N MET A 194 -2.81 -9.91 48.41
CA MET A 194 -3.44 -10.60 49.54
C MET A 194 -2.66 -11.81 50.11
N GLY A 195 -1.52 -12.21 49.54
CA GLY A 195 -0.74 -13.32 50.12
C GLY A 195 0.07 -14.18 49.15
N GLY A 196 0.43 -13.70 47.97
CA GLY A 196 1.42 -14.38 47.11
C GLY A 196 0.92 -15.59 46.30
N ILE A 197 -0.38 -15.93 46.35
CA ILE A 197 -1.00 -16.93 45.44
C ILE A 197 -0.89 -16.52 43.95
N GLY A 198 -0.56 -15.25 43.68
CA GLY A 198 -0.40 -14.70 42.33
C GLY A 198 0.55 -15.47 41.41
N ILE A 199 1.54 -16.21 41.95
CA ILE A 199 2.49 -17.01 41.14
C ILE A 199 1.78 -18.05 40.27
N ILE A 200 0.76 -18.73 40.79
CA ILE A 200 0.00 -19.73 40.05
C ILE A 200 -0.76 -19.08 38.89
N LEU A 201 -1.30 -17.88 39.10
CA LEU A 201 -1.98 -17.12 38.06
C LEU A 201 -1.04 -16.61 36.98
N ILE A 202 0.21 -16.27 37.32
CA ILE A 202 1.25 -15.90 36.36
C ILE A 202 1.57 -17.07 35.44
N ILE A 203 1.67 -18.29 35.98
CA ILE A 203 1.93 -19.49 35.18
C ILE A 203 0.77 -19.74 34.21
N VAL A 204 -0.48 -19.64 34.69
CA VAL A 204 -1.68 -19.78 33.85
C VAL A 204 -1.74 -18.69 32.77
N TYR A 205 -1.43 -17.44 33.14
CA TYR A 205 -1.35 -16.31 32.21
C TYR A 205 -0.31 -16.57 31.11
N TYR A 206 0.89 -17.04 31.49
CA TYR A 206 1.95 -17.32 30.53
C TYR A 206 1.59 -18.47 29.58
N ALA A 207 0.92 -19.51 30.07
CA ALA A 207 0.41 -20.60 29.23
C ALA A 207 -0.63 -20.09 28.20
N LEU A 208 -1.54 -19.20 28.63
CA LEU A 208 -2.51 -18.56 27.73
C LEU A 208 -1.82 -17.65 26.70
N TRP A 209 -0.76 -16.96 27.10
CA TRP A 209 0.04 -16.11 26.21
C TRP A 209 0.73 -16.94 25.10
N VAL A 210 1.37 -18.06 25.46
CA VAL A 210 1.99 -18.97 24.48
C VAL A 210 0.93 -19.57 23.54
N TYR A 211 -0.21 -19.99 24.09
CA TYR A 211 -1.33 -20.48 23.29
C TYR A 211 -1.82 -19.44 22.27
N GLN A 212 -2.02 -18.20 22.72
CA GLN A 212 -2.46 -17.11 21.86
C GLN A 212 -1.44 -16.79 20.75
N PHE A 213 -0.15 -16.84 21.06
CA PHE A 213 0.92 -16.62 20.09
C PHE A 213 0.88 -17.66 18.97
N SER A 214 0.81 -18.94 19.32
CA SER A 214 0.71 -20.03 18.34
C SER A 214 -0.55 -19.92 17.47
N ASN A 215 -1.69 -19.63 18.10
CA ASN A 215 -2.95 -19.49 17.38
C ASN A 215 -2.94 -18.30 16.39
N SER A 216 -2.33 -17.17 16.78
CA SER A 216 -2.22 -15.99 15.90
C SER A 216 -1.34 -16.27 14.68
N TRP A 217 -0.26 -17.04 14.85
CA TRP A 217 0.59 -17.49 13.75
C TRP A 217 -0.17 -18.38 12.76
N ASN A 218 -0.89 -19.39 13.27
CA ASN A 218 -1.66 -20.31 12.44
C ASN A 218 -2.76 -19.59 11.65
N LEU A 219 -3.43 -18.60 12.23
CA LEU A 219 -4.45 -17.80 11.56
C LEU A 219 -3.85 -16.91 10.46
N CYS A 220 -2.69 -16.30 10.71
CA CYS A 220 -2.00 -15.50 9.70
C CYS A 220 -1.60 -16.36 8.50
N LYS A 221 -1.08 -17.56 8.76
CA LYS A 221 -0.67 -18.49 7.70
C LYS A 221 -1.86 -18.89 6.83
N GLN A 222 -2.97 -19.29 7.46
CA GLN A 222 -4.20 -19.68 6.76
C GLN A 222 -4.73 -18.57 5.86
N ASN A 223 -4.73 -17.32 6.31
CA ASN A 223 -5.22 -16.21 5.50
C ASN A 223 -4.29 -15.81 4.37
N ASN A 224 -2.98 -15.84 4.60
CA ASN A 224 -2.03 -15.58 3.54
C ASN A 224 -2.08 -16.67 2.46
N GLU A 225 -2.32 -17.93 2.82
CA GLU A 225 -2.59 -19.01 1.87
C GLU A 225 -3.92 -18.81 1.13
N TYR A 226 -4.98 -18.39 1.84
CA TYR A 226 -6.29 -18.13 1.24
C TYR A 226 -6.31 -16.95 0.26
N ILE A 227 -5.60 -15.86 0.58
CA ILE A 227 -5.47 -14.70 -0.31
C ILE A 227 -4.72 -15.07 -1.59
N LYS A 228 -3.75 -16.01 -1.52
CA LYS A 228 -3.03 -16.50 -2.71
C LYS A 228 -3.95 -17.23 -3.67
N THR A 229 -4.91 -18.02 -3.16
CA THR A 229 -5.79 -18.84 -4.00
C THR A 229 -7.03 -18.08 -4.47
N THR A 230 -7.63 -17.26 -3.61
CA THR A 230 -8.96 -16.65 -3.87
C THR A 230 -8.86 -15.17 -4.22
N GLY A 231 -7.74 -14.51 -3.92
CA GLY A 231 -7.56 -13.06 -4.12
C GLY A 231 -8.36 -12.19 -3.15
N ARG A 232 -9.04 -12.78 -2.16
CA ARG A 232 -9.86 -12.10 -1.15
C ARG A 232 -9.41 -12.51 0.25
N SER A 233 -9.62 -11.64 1.25
CA SER A 233 -9.40 -11.98 2.65
C SER A 233 -10.42 -13.01 3.14
N LEU A 234 -10.02 -13.87 4.08
CA LEU A 234 -10.89 -14.89 4.67
C LEU A 234 -11.95 -14.28 5.62
N TRP A 235 -11.73 -13.04 6.03
CA TRP A 235 -12.56 -12.27 6.96
C TRP A 235 -12.59 -10.81 6.54
#